data_AF-A0A1A8HM30-F1
#
_entry.id   AF-A0A1A8HM30-F1
#
_cell.length_a   1.000
_cell.length_b   1.000
_cell.length_c   1.000
_cell.angle_alpha   90.00
_cell.angle_beta   90.00
_cell.angle_gamma   90.00
#
_symmetry.space_group_name_H-M   'P 1'
#
loop_
_entity.id
_entity.type
_entity.pdbx_description
1 polymer ?
#
loop_
_entity_poly.entity_id
_entity_poly.type
_entity_poly.pdbx_seq_one_letter_code
_entity_poly.pdbx_strand_id
1 'polypeptide(L)'
;FGFSYFYGGFLVGPQFTLRSYQSLVARELTDCPGKPPSSVIPAMKRFALGFLCLVIYAIFSPSYPDSYYLTDEYEAQPFWYRCVFILLWGKVILYKYVSCWVIAEGVCILSGLGYNGVVDGKHQWDACANMKVWLFETTPLFGG
;
A
#
# COMPACT_ATOMS: atom_id res chain seq x y z
N PHE A 1 -18.22 2.28 -17.83
CA PHE A 1 -18.34 1.29 -16.74
C PHE A 1 -17.03 0.59 -16.38
N GLY A 2 -16.13 0.27 -17.32
CA GLY A 2 -14.87 -0.44 -16.99
C GLY A 2 -13.95 0.26 -15.97
N PHE A 3 -13.93 1.59 -15.93
CA PHE A 3 -13.16 2.37 -14.94
C PHE A 3 -13.55 2.06 -13.48
N SER A 4 -14.85 1.98 -13.19
CA SER A 4 -15.36 1.78 -11.83
C SER A 4 -15.14 0.36 -11.29
N TYR A 5 -14.98 -0.62 -12.18
CA TYR A 5 -14.77 -2.04 -11.82
C TYR A 5 -13.33 -2.49 -12.07
N PHE A 6 -12.39 -1.56 -12.19
CA PHE A 6 -11.00 -1.91 -12.40
C PHE A 6 -10.45 -2.64 -11.16
N TYR A 7 -9.94 -3.86 -11.35
CA TYR A 7 -9.55 -4.79 -10.28
C TYR A 7 -8.50 -4.23 -9.31
N GLY A 8 -7.59 -3.38 -9.78
CA GLY A 8 -6.59 -2.73 -8.92
C GLY A 8 -7.15 -1.56 -8.10
N GLY A 9 -8.28 -0.97 -8.52
CA GLY A 9 -8.93 0.21 -7.96
C GLY A 9 -10.15 -0.08 -7.07
N PHE A 10 -10.80 -1.21 -7.28
CA PHE A 10 -12.17 -1.46 -6.81
C PHE A 10 -12.32 -1.52 -5.29
N LEU A 11 -11.38 -2.15 -4.58
CA LEU A 11 -11.50 -2.36 -3.13
C LEU A 11 -10.73 -1.30 -2.34
N VAL A 12 -9.43 -1.17 -2.59
CA VAL A 12 -8.55 -0.28 -1.82
C VAL A 12 -7.40 0.26 -2.68
N GLY A 13 -7.65 0.45 -3.97
CA GLY A 13 -6.62 0.88 -4.90
C GLY A 13 -6.21 2.34 -4.74
N PRO A 14 -5.02 2.71 -5.23
CA PRO A 14 -4.60 4.10 -5.29
C PRO A 14 -5.59 4.94 -6.11
N GLN A 15 -5.72 6.22 -5.75
CA GLN A 15 -6.53 7.16 -6.51
C GLN A 15 -5.85 7.45 -7.86
N PHE A 16 -6.45 7.02 -8.97
CA PHE A 16 -5.98 7.33 -10.33
C PHE A 16 -7.06 8.04 -11.15
N THR A 17 -6.63 8.87 -12.10
CA THR A 17 -7.56 9.67 -12.92
C THR A 17 -8.17 8.87 -14.07
N LEU A 18 -9.36 9.27 -14.53
CA LEU A 18 -10.01 8.67 -15.71
C LEU A 18 -9.12 8.77 -16.96
N ARG A 19 -8.32 9.84 -17.08
CA ARG A 19 -7.37 10.02 -18.19
C ARG A 19 -6.30 8.93 -18.19
N SER A 20 -5.71 8.63 -17.04
CA SER A 20 -4.73 7.54 -16.90
C SER A 20 -5.34 6.19 -17.29
N TYR A 21 -6.59 5.94 -16.91
CA TYR A 21 -7.30 4.73 -17.34
C TYR A 21 -7.58 4.71 -18.85
N GLN A 22 -7.92 5.84 -19.47
CA GLN A 22 -8.10 5.93 -20.92
C GLN A 22 -6.79 5.66 -21.67
N SER A 23 -5.65 6.21 -21.22
CA SER A 23 -4.33 5.92 -21.79
C SER A 23 -3.90 4.46 -21.58
N LEU A 24 -4.32 3.83 -20.47
CA LEU A 24 -4.14 2.38 -20.29
C LEU A 24 -4.91 1.58 -21.35
N VAL A 25 -6.19 1.89 -21.55
CA VAL A 25 -7.05 1.23 -22.55
C VAL A 25 -6.55 1.48 -23.97
N ALA A 26 -6.05 2.69 -24.24
CA ALA A 26 -5.41 3.07 -25.50
C ALA A 26 -4.04 2.40 -25.73
N ARG A 27 -3.52 1.65 -24.74
CA ARG A 27 -2.20 1.01 -24.74
C ARG A 27 -1.03 1.99 -24.92
N GLU A 28 -1.21 3.22 -24.46
CA GLU A 28 -0.18 4.27 -24.50
C GLU A 28 0.79 4.13 -23.31
N LEU A 29 0.38 3.45 -22.23
CA LEU A 29 1.18 3.22 -21.02
C LEU A 29 2.09 1.98 -21.15
N THR A 30 3.00 2.00 -22.13
CA THR A 30 3.98 0.91 -22.34
C THR A 30 5.37 1.46 -22.64
N ASP A 31 6.41 0.77 -22.12
CA ASP A 31 7.82 1.09 -22.37
C ASP A 31 8.21 0.96 -23.85
N CYS A 32 7.56 0.03 -24.55
CA CYS A 32 7.78 -0.27 -25.95
C CYS A 32 6.41 -0.50 -26.61
N PRO A 33 6.07 0.24 -27.69
CA PRO A 33 4.85 -0.01 -28.44
C PRO A 33 4.79 -1.47 -28.89
N GLY A 34 3.79 -2.22 -28.42
CA GLY A 34 3.55 -3.62 -28.81
C GLY A 34 4.22 -4.70 -27.95
N LYS A 35 4.93 -4.36 -26.86
CA LYS A 35 5.40 -5.34 -25.86
C LYS A 35 4.68 -5.16 -24.52
N PRO A 36 4.50 -6.23 -23.73
CA PRO A 36 3.98 -6.09 -22.38
C PRO A 36 4.90 -5.17 -21.56
N PRO A 37 4.32 -4.31 -20.70
CA PRO A 37 5.10 -3.38 -19.89
C PRO A 37 6.12 -4.15 -19.02
N SER A 38 7.35 -3.63 -18.88
CA SER A 38 8.37 -4.24 -18.00
C SER A 38 8.11 -3.94 -16.51
N SER A 39 6.83 -3.84 -16.14
CA SER A 39 6.33 -3.48 -14.82
C SER A 39 6.39 -4.60 -13.79
N VAL A 40 6.74 -5.82 -14.21
CA VAL A 40 6.75 -7.01 -13.34
C VAL A 40 7.73 -6.86 -12.18
N ILE A 41 8.95 -6.36 -12.44
CA ILE A 41 9.96 -6.18 -11.39
C ILE A 41 9.52 -5.13 -10.35
N PRO A 42 9.11 -3.90 -10.73
CA PRO A 42 8.64 -2.91 -9.76
C PRO A 42 7.35 -3.35 -9.05
N ALA A 43 6.42 -4.02 -9.74
CA ALA A 43 5.23 -4.60 -9.13
C ALA A 43 5.58 -5.66 -8.09
N MET A 44 6.50 -6.58 -8.38
CA MET A 44 6.95 -7.62 -7.45
C MET A 44 7.65 -7.03 -6.23
N LYS A 45 8.44 -5.96 -6.38
CA LYS A 45 9.05 -5.26 -5.24
C LYS A 45 7.99 -4.66 -4.31
N ARG A 46 6.96 -4.02 -4.88
CA ARG A 46 5.83 -3.48 -4.11
C ARG A 46 5.04 -4.58 -3.43
N PHE A 47 4.72 -5.65 -4.16
CA PHE A 47 4.05 -6.82 -3.61
C PHE A 47 4.83 -7.44 -2.44
N ALA A 48 6.15 -7.62 -2.59
CA ALA A 48 7.01 -8.16 -1.52
C ALA A 48 7.00 -7.27 -0.28
N LEU A 49 6.99 -5.94 -0.44
CA LEU A 49 6.90 -5.01 0.68
C LEU A 49 5.55 -5.10 1.39
N GLY A 50 4.44 -5.12 0.65
CA GLY A 50 3.11 -5.32 1.22
C GLY A 50 2.96 -6.68 1.90
N PHE A 51 3.52 -7.73 1.32
CA PHE A 51 3.56 -9.07 1.90
C PHE A 51 4.34 -9.11 3.20
N LEU A 52 5.50 -8.44 3.27
CA LEU A 52 6.28 -8.35 4.50
C LEU A 52 5.50 -7.64 5.62
N CYS A 53 4.81 -6.53 5.31
CA CYS A 53 3.91 -5.87 6.26
C CYS A 53 2.78 -6.79 6.73
N LEU A 54 2.23 -7.62 5.84
CA LEU A 54 1.19 -8.60 6.17
C LEU A 54 1.72 -9.70 7.08
N VAL A 55 2.93 -10.21 6.84
CA VAL A 55 3.57 -11.21 7.71
C VAL A 55 3.81 -10.64 9.10
N ILE A 56 4.30 -9.40 9.20
CA ILE A 56 4.45 -8.71 10.49
C ILE A 56 3.08 -8.63 11.18
N TYR A 57 2.04 -8.16 10.49
CA TYR A 57 0.70 -8.12 11.06
C TYR A 57 0.22 -9.50 11.52
N ALA A 58 0.42 -10.57 10.73
CA ALA A 58 -0.01 -11.92 11.09
C ALA A 58 0.69 -12.47 12.34
N ILE A 59 1.95 -12.11 12.56
CA ILE A 59 2.73 -12.52 13.74
C ILE A 59 2.31 -11.73 14.99
N PHE A 60 2.08 -10.42 14.84
CA PHE A 60 1.78 -9.53 15.96
C PHE A 60 0.28 -9.46 16.31
N SER A 61 -0.63 -9.72 15.36
CA SER A 61 -2.08 -9.68 15.58
C SER A 61 -2.57 -10.59 16.71
N PRO A 62 -2.05 -11.82 16.91
CA PRO A 62 -2.44 -12.67 18.03
C PRO A 62 -1.99 -12.13 19.40
N SER A 63 -0.89 -11.38 19.45
CA SER A 63 -0.32 -10.81 20.69
C SER A 63 -1.07 -9.56 21.16
N TYR A 64 -1.79 -8.88 20.27
CA TYR A 64 -2.55 -7.67 20.57
C TYR A 64 -4.04 -7.83 20.18
N PRO A 65 -4.79 -8.76 20.82
CA PRO A 65 -6.18 -8.97 20.50
C PRO A 65 -7.04 -7.80 20.97
N ASP A 66 -8.00 -7.39 20.14
CA ASP A 66 -8.93 -6.29 20.44
C ASP A 66 -9.73 -6.52 21.73
N SER A 67 -9.97 -7.80 22.08
CA SER A 67 -10.67 -8.20 23.29
C SER A 67 -9.95 -7.81 24.58
N TYR A 68 -8.63 -7.62 24.55
CA TYR A 68 -7.86 -7.24 25.73
C TYR A 68 -8.26 -5.85 26.27
N TYR A 69 -8.69 -4.93 25.39
CA TYR A 69 -9.18 -3.61 25.79
C TYR A 69 -10.44 -3.64 26.66
N LEU A 70 -11.22 -4.71 26.55
CA LEU A 70 -12.49 -4.88 27.26
C LEU A 70 -12.32 -5.65 28.58
N THR A 71 -11.09 -6.02 28.95
CA THR A 71 -10.83 -6.78 30.18
C THR A 71 -10.52 -5.86 31.35
N ASP A 72 -11.01 -6.25 32.54
CA ASP A 72 -10.72 -5.56 33.80
C ASP A 72 -9.20 -5.53 34.10
N GLU A 73 -8.44 -6.49 33.55
CA GLU A 73 -6.98 -6.55 33.67
C GLU A 73 -6.29 -5.36 33.02
N TYR A 74 -6.79 -4.89 31.87
CA TYR A 74 -6.29 -3.69 31.21
C TYR A 74 -6.65 -2.42 32.02
N GLU A 75 -7.83 -2.39 32.62
CA GLU A 75 -8.26 -1.32 33.52
C GLU A 75 -7.52 -1.34 34.88
N ALA A 76 -6.88 -2.44 35.26
CA ALA A 76 -6.02 -2.49 36.43
C ALA A 76 -4.59 -1.99 36.15
N GLN A 77 -4.16 -1.86 34.88
CA GLN A 77 -2.81 -1.44 34.53
C GLN A 77 -2.56 0.06 34.73
N PRO A 78 -1.31 0.48 35.02
CA PRO A 78 -0.97 1.89 35.17
C PRO A 78 -1.13 2.66 33.85
N PHE A 79 -1.44 3.96 33.94
CA PHE A 79 -1.75 4.83 32.79
C PHE A 79 -0.69 4.78 31.68
N TRP A 80 0.60 4.80 32.05
CA TRP A 80 1.70 4.75 31.07
C TRP A 80 1.69 3.46 30.24
N TYR A 81 1.33 2.32 30.84
CA TYR A 81 1.26 1.03 30.15
C TYR A 81 0.14 1.05 29.11
N ARG A 82 -1.02 1.58 29.47
CA ARG A 82 -2.16 1.76 28.56
C ARG A 82 -1.81 2.65 27.37
N CYS A 83 -1.10 3.75 27.60
CA CYS A 83 -0.62 4.62 26.52
C CYS A 83 0.30 3.90 25.55
N VAL A 84 1.30 3.17 26.04
CA VAL A 84 2.23 2.41 25.20
C VAL A 84 1.51 1.28 24.46
N PHE A 85 0.61 0.57 25.13
CA PHE A 85 -0.17 -0.51 24.54
C PHE A 85 -1.05 -0.02 23.37
N ILE A 86 -1.77 1.10 23.55
CA ILE A 86 -2.57 1.73 22.48
C ILE A 86 -1.71 2.11 21.28
N LEU A 87 -0.52 2.67 21.51
CA LEU A 87 0.40 3.04 20.43
C LEU A 87 0.89 1.80 19.65
N LEU A 88 1.26 0.73 20.35
CA LEU A 88 1.70 -0.52 19.73
C LEU A 88 0.58 -1.20 18.95
N TRP A 89 -0.61 -1.31 19.54
CA TRP A 89 -1.80 -1.85 18.85
C TRP A 89 -2.16 -1.00 17.63
N GLY A 90 -2.14 0.34 17.76
CA GLY A 90 -2.39 1.26 16.66
C GLY A 90 -1.38 1.07 15.51
N LYS A 91 -0.13 0.75 15.83
CA LYS A 91 0.88 0.45 14.81
C LYS A 91 0.65 -0.91 14.14
N VAL A 92 0.24 -1.93 14.90
CA VAL A 92 -0.12 -3.25 14.37
C VAL A 92 -1.34 -3.18 13.44
N ILE A 93 -2.40 -2.48 13.85
CA ILE A 93 -3.60 -2.32 13.01
C ILE A 93 -3.28 -1.51 11.75
N LEU A 94 -2.39 -0.52 11.82
CA LEU A 94 -1.95 0.25 10.66
C LEU A 94 -1.26 -0.64 9.62
N TYR A 95 -0.40 -1.58 10.03
CA TYR A 95 0.27 -2.51 9.11
C TYR A 95 -0.70 -3.35 8.28
N LYS A 96 -1.86 -3.72 8.84
CA LYS A 96 -2.94 -4.39 8.09
C LYS A 96 -3.38 -3.55 6.90
N TYR A 97 -3.70 -2.28 7.11
CA TYR A 97 -4.16 -1.39 6.04
C TYR A 97 -3.05 -1.04 5.04
N VAL A 98 -1.84 -0.77 5.54
CA VAL A 98 -0.65 -0.51 4.71
C VAL A 98 -0.40 -1.68 3.77
N SER A 99 -0.50 -2.92 4.27
CA SER A 99 -0.30 -4.11 3.44
C SER A 99 -1.30 -4.19 2.28
N CYS A 100 -2.59 -3.95 2.55
CA CYS A 100 -3.63 -3.93 1.53
C CYS A 100 -3.39 -2.84 0.48
N TRP A 101 -3.03 -1.63 0.91
CA TRP A 101 -2.73 -0.51 0.01
C TRP A 101 -1.54 -0.83 -0.90
N VAL A 102 -0.40 -1.24 -0.34
CA VAL A 102 0.81 -1.51 -1.12
C VAL A 102 0.63 -2.69 -2.09
N ILE A 103 -0.13 -3.72 -1.70
CA ILE A 103 -0.45 -4.84 -2.59
C ILE A 103 -1.32 -4.36 -3.75
N ALA A 104 -2.36 -3.57 -3.48
CA ALA A 104 -3.22 -3.01 -4.52
C ALA A 104 -2.43 -2.09 -5.49
N GLU A 105 -1.49 -1.29 -4.99
CA GLU A 105 -0.56 -0.53 -5.82
C GLU A 105 0.27 -1.43 -6.74
N GLY A 106 0.83 -2.53 -6.20
CA GLY A 106 1.57 -3.51 -6.98
C GLY A 106 0.75 -4.09 -8.14
N VAL A 107 -0.54 -4.36 -7.91
CA VAL A 107 -1.48 -4.82 -8.93
C VAL A 107 -1.74 -3.77 -10.01
N CYS A 108 -1.92 -2.49 -9.63
CA CYS A 108 -2.04 -1.38 -10.57
C CYS A 108 -0.76 -1.13 -11.39
N ILE A 109 0.41 -1.31 -10.78
CA ILE A 109 1.70 -1.19 -11.49
C ILE A 109 1.84 -2.34 -12.48
N LEU A 110 1.52 -3.58 -12.07
CA LEU A 110 1.56 -4.75 -12.93
C LEU A 110 0.63 -4.60 -14.14
N SER A 111 -0.54 -4.00 -13.95
CA SER A 111 -1.50 -3.76 -15.04
C SER A 111 -1.02 -2.74 -16.08
N GLY A 112 0.00 -1.92 -15.75
CA GLY A 112 0.51 -0.84 -16.59
C GLY A 112 0.10 0.57 -16.14
N LEU A 113 -0.80 0.72 -15.14
CA LEU A 113 -1.21 2.04 -14.65
C LEU A 113 -0.11 2.77 -13.87
N GLY A 114 0.93 2.05 -13.45
CA GLY A 114 2.08 2.63 -12.78
C GLY A 114 3.00 3.45 -13.69
N TYR A 115 2.86 3.38 -15.01
CA TYR A 115 3.80 4.01 -15.94
C TYR A 115 3.72 5.54 -15.86
N ASN A 116 4.85 6.18 -15.54
CA ASN A 116 4.99 7.64 -15.43
C ASN A 116 6.02 8.21 -16.42
N GLY A 117 6.20 7.55 -17.57
CA GLY A 117 7.17 7.96 -18.58
C GLY A 117 8.62 7.61 -18.22
N VAL A 118 9.55 8.34 -18.83
CA VAL A 118 11.00 8.12 -18.69
C VAL A 118 11.63 9.37 -18.09
N VAL A 119 12.36 9.19 -16.98
CA VAL A 119 13.19 10.24 -16.38
C VAL A 119 14.63 9.74 -16.43
N ASP A 120 15.54 10.54 -16.99
CA ASP A 120 16.98 10.21 -17.11
C ASP A 120 17.27 8.85 -17.78
N GLY A 121 16.47 8.49 -18.79
CA GLY A 121 16.62 7.22 -19.51
C GLY A 121 16.11 5.98 -18.77
N LYS A 122 15.47 6.14 -17.61
CA LYS A 122 14.84 5.04 -16.85
C LYS A 122 13.32 5.16 -16.85
N HIS A 123 12.66 4.03 -17.11
CA HIS A 123 11.20 3.93 -17.04
C HIS A 123 10.73 4.01 -15.59
N GLN A 124 9.87 5.00 -15.31
CA GLN A 124 9.32 5.26 -13.99
C GLN A 124 7.98 4.53 -13.82
N TRP A 125 7.84 3.82 -12.71
CA TRP A 125 6.66 3.00 -12.38
C TRP A 125 5.94 3.49 -11.13
N ASP A 126 6.04 4.79 -10.87
CA ASP A 126 5.63 5.42 -9.60
C ASP A 126 4.27 6.14 -9.68
N ALA A 127 3.58 6.13 -10.83
CA ALA A 127 2.32 6.89 -11.00
C ALA A 127 1.21 6.42 -10.05
N CYS A 128 1.24 5.15 -9.65
CA CYS A 128 0.30 4.54 -8.70
C CYS A 128 0.94 4.26 -7.33
N ALA A 129 2.18 4.70 -7.09
CA ALA A 129 2.94 4.42 -5.87
C ALA A 129 2.75 5.52 -4.82
N ASN A 130 1.54 5.61 -4.25
CA ASN A 130 1.15 6.69 -3.35
C ASN A 130 1.63 6.45 -1.92
N MET A 131 1.72 5.20 -1.50
CA MET A 131 2.09 4.80 -0.15
C MET A 131 3.61 4.72 0.00
N LYS A 132 4.19 5.74 0.65
CA LYS A 132 5.61 5.78 1.02
C LYS A 132 5.79 5.28 2.45
N VAL A 133 5.87 3.95 2.63
CA VAL A 133 5.95 3.30 3.95
C VAL A 133 7.10 3.86 4.80
N TRP A 134 8.28 4.04 4.20
CA TRP A 134 9.44 4.63 4.88
C TRP A 134 9.20 6.07 5.36
N LEU A 135 8.52 6.90 4.56
CA LEU A 135 8.18 8.26 4.96
C LEU A 135 7.20 8.22 6.14
N PHE A 136 6.17 7.38 6.08
CA PHE A 136 5.22 7.23 7.18
C PHE A 136 5.86 6.72 8.49
N GLU A 137 6.88 5.88 8.42
CA GLU A 137 7.52 5.31 9.62
C GLU A 137 8.58 6.21 10.24
N THR A 138 9.27 7.03 9.44
CA THR A 138 10.46 7.78 9.89
C THR A 138 10.28 9.29 9.91
N THR A 139 9.14 9.83 9.47
CA THR A 139 9.00 11.29 9.36
C THR A 139 8.50 11.88 10.68
N PRO A 140 9.27 12.79 11.33
CA PRO A 140 8.84 13.53 12.51
C PRO A 140 7.94 14.74 12.19
N LEU A 141 7.64 14.95 10.91
CA LEU A 141 6.91 16.10 10.34
C LEU A 141 5.64 15.62 9.62
N PHE A 142 4.51 16.29 9.86
CA PHE A 142 3.20 15.99 9.24
C PHE A 142 3.09 16.42 7.77
N GLY A 143 4.19 16.43 7.02
CA GLY A 143 4.21 16.74 5.58
C GLY A 143 4.33 15.45 4.77
N GLY A 144 3.19 14.79 4.52
CA GLY A 144 3.06 13.70 3.56
C GLY A 144 2.74 14.21 2.17
#